data_AF-A0A024JY18-F1
#
_entry.id   AF-A0A024JY18-F1
#
_cell.length_a   1.000
_cell.length_b   1.000
_cell.length_c   1.000
_cell.angle_alpha   90.00
_cell.angle_beta   90.00
_cell.angle_gamma   90.00
#
_symmetry.space_group_name_H-M   'P 1'
#
loop_
_entity.id
_entity.type
_entity.pdbx_description
1 polymer ?
#
loop_
_entity_poly.entity_id
_entity_poly.type
_entity_poly.pdbx_seq_one_letter_code
_entity_poly.pdbx_strand_id
1 'polypeptide(L)'
;MLGETWEDQYLRMHRQYGLLARTAASDKYEEIHNSDRARDILYHFCCDAFHLKDWILHADDQKPEIQEAVRAFLPKNHPDPPSLELAMCADIANGFKHGGVDRDRHGCYTPGGPAEIVKHSKGASIPAPVPHHLSGNHWTIRVRTSGDEYYALHVARDAVAAWDAWLPANGLALPSP
;
A
#
# COMPACT_ATOMS: atom_id res chain seq x y z
N MET A 1 14.56 20.17 0.79
CA MET A 1 14.22 18.83 0.29
C MET A 1 15.35 18.36 -0.59
N LEU A 2 15.84 17.13 -0.39
CA LEU A 2 16.99 16.57 -1.10
C LEU A 2 16.60 16.13 -2.52
N GLY A 3 16.10 17.03 -3.39
CA GLY A 3 15.85 16.75 -4.81
C GLY A 3 15.22 15.39 -5.15
N GLU A 4 14.36 14.85 -4.27
CA GLU A 4 13.79 13.51 -4.43
C GLU A 4 12.85 13.50 -5.65
N THR A 5 12.74 12.34 -6.27
CA THR A 5 12.00 12.12 -7.51
C THR A 5 10.89 11.08 -7.32
N TRP A 6 10.05 10.86 -8.33
CA TRP A 6 9.04 9.80 -8.27
C TRP A 6 9.70 8.41 -8.26
N GLU A 7 10.87 8.28 -8.88
CA GLU A 7 11.70 7.08 -8.85
C GLU A 7 12.15 6.74 -7.42
N ASP A 8 12.56 7.76 -6.65
CA ASP A 8 12.92 7.57 -5.24
C ASP A 8 11.72 7.11 -4.40
N GLN A 9 10.54 7.66 -4.69
CA GLN A 9 9.29 7.25 -4.06
C GLN A 9 8.91 5.80 -4.41
N TYR A 10 9.08 5.40 -5.67
CA TYR A 10 8.87 4.02 -6.12
C TYR A 10 9.81 3.05 -5.39
N LEU A 11 11.11 3.38 -5.29
CA LEU A 11 12.07 2.57 -4.55
C LEU A 11 11.75 2.53 -3.05
N ARG A 12 11.22 3.63 -2.48
CA ARG A 12 10.75 3.68 -1.09
C ARG A 12 9.57 2.74 -0.86
N MET A 13 8.57 2.73 -1.74
CA MET A 13 7.46 1.79 -1.71
C MET A 13 7.95 0.33 -1.70
N HIS A 14 8.88 -0.03 -2.59
CA HIS A 14 9.48 -1.37 -2.64
C HIS A 14 10.23 -1.74 -1.36
N ARG A 15 11.01 -0.82 -0.79
CA ARG A 15 11.66 -1.03 0.52
C ARG A 15 10.64 -1.27 1.63
N GLN A 16 9.55 -0.50 1.68
CA GLN A 16 8.48 -0.72 2.67
C GLN A 16 7.76 -2.05 2.46
N TYR A 17 7.49 -2.46 1.22
CA TYR A 17 6.93 -3.77 0.94
C TYR A 17 7.85 -4.90 1.45
N GLY A 18 9.16 -4.80 1.19
CA GLY A 18 10.15 -5.73 1.71
C GLY A 18 10.17 -5.79 3.25
N LEU A 19 10.03 -4.65 3.92
CA LEU A 19 9.89 -4.60 5.39
C LEU A 19 8.59 -5.26 5.86
N LEU A 20 7.45 -4.95 5.22
CA LEU A 20 6.15 -5.52 5.56
C LEU A 20 6.16 -7.06 5.40
N ALA A 21 6.72 -7.57 4.30
CA ALA A 21 6.88 -9.01 4.08
C ALA A 21 7.70 -9.68 5.19
N ARG A 22 8.75 -9.02 5.67
CA ARG A 22 9.55 -9.51 6.80
C ARG A 22 8.77 -9.50 8.12
N THR A 23 7.89 -8.50 8.35
CA THR A 23 7.04 -8.51 9.56
C THR A 23 6.07 -9.68 9.59
N ALA A 24 5.69 -10.22 8.42
CA ALA A 24 4.84 -11.40 8.31
C ALA A 24 5.61 -12.73 8.35
N ALA A 25 6.94 -12.69 8.24
CA ALA A 25 7.80 -13.87 8.35
C ALA A 25 8.03 -14.27 9.82
N SER A 26 8.25 -15.55 10.07
CA SER A 26 8.53 -16.08 11.42
C SER A 26 10.02 -16.00 11.81
N ASP A 27 10.74 -15.00 11.29
CA ASP A 27 12.18 -14.86 11.48
C ASP A 27 12.55 -14.14 12.80
N LYS A 28 13.82 -14.26 13.21
CA LYS A 28 14.31 -13.84 14.54
C LYS A 28 14.41 -12.31 14.75
N TYR A 29 13.91 -11.47 13.86
CA TYR A 29 14.06 -10.01 14.00
C TYR A 29 13.00 -9.44 14.96
N GLU A 30 13.22 -9.59 16.28
CA GLU A 30 12.25 -9.20 17.32
C GLU A 30 11.75 -7.74 17.20
N GLU A 31 12.60 -6.82 16.73
CA GLU A 31 12.26 -5.40 16.63
C GLU A 31 11.14 -5.12 15.62
N ILE A 32 11.16 -5.75 14.44
CA ILE A 32 10.12 -5.56 13.40
C ILE A 32 8.85 -6.34 13.71
N HIS A 33 8.90 -7.28 14.67
CA HIS A 33 7.76 -8.10 15.08
C HIS A 33 6.95 -7.50 16.23
N ASN A 34 7.39 -6.36 16.77
CA ASN A 34 6.56 -5.52 17.63
C ASN A 34 5.30 -5.08 16.86
N SER A 35 4.12 -5.28 17.47
CA SER A 35 2.84 -5.09 16.78
C SER A 35 2.63 -3.66 16.31
N ASP A 36 3.00 -2.66 17.13
CA ASP A 36 2.82 -1.25 16.78
C ASP A 36 3.74 -0.88 15.63
N ARG A 37 5.02 -1.30 15.68
CA ARG A 37 5.96 -1.08 14.59
C ARG A 37 5.55 -1.79 13.30
N ALA A 38 5.07 -3.02 13.38
CA ALA A 38 4.57 -3.76 12.21
C ALA A 38 3.35 -3.06 11.59
N ARG A 39 2.47 -2.49 12.42
CA ARG A 39 1.34 -1.68 11.96
C ARG A 39 1.81 -0.39 11.28
N ASP A 40 2.79 0.30 11.85
CA ASP A 40 3.35 1.53 11.27
C ASP A 40 4.01 1.24 9.92
N ILE A 41 4.71 0.11 9.78
CA ILE A 41 5.27 -0.34 8.49
C ILE A 41 4.14 -0.52 7.45
N LEU A 42 3.01 -1.13 7.81
CA LEU A 42 1.86 -1.25 6.91
C LEU A 42 1.29 0.13 6.51
N TYR A 43 1.14 1.06 7.46
CA TYR A 43 0.70 2.42 7.16
C TYR A 43 1.67 3.15 6.23
N HIS A 44 2.97 3.05 6.49
CA HIS A 44 4.00 3.64 5.64
C HIS A 44 3.98 3.06 4.23
N PHE A 45 3.83 1.74 4.10
CA PHE A 45 3.65 1.12 2.79
C PHE A 45 2.43 1.69 2.05
N CYS A 46 1.26 1.76 2.68
CA CYS A 46 0.05 2.31 2.04
C CYS A 46 0.22 3.78 1.64
N CYS A 47 0.85 4.59 2.49
CA CYS A 47 1.21 5.97 2.17
C CYS A 47 2.16 6.03 0.97
N ASP A 48 3.19 5.18 0.93
CA ASP A 48 4.18 5.23 -0.13
C ASP A 48 3.61 4.80 -1.48
N ALA A 49 2.78 3.76 -1.48
CA ALA A 49 2.07 3.28 -2.66
C ALA A 49 1.03 4.28 -3.18
N PHE A 50 0.33 4.97 -2.27
CA PHE A 50 -0.65 5.99 -2.64
C PHE A 50 0.02 7.26 -3.18
N HIS A 51 1.03 7.79 -2.47
CA HIS A 51 1.67 9.04 -2.84
C HIS A 51 2.52 8.94 -4.11
N LEU A 52 2.91 7.73 -4.55
CA LEU A 52 3.62 7.57 -5.83
C LEU A 52 2.83 8.21 -6.99
N LYS A 53 1.49 8.16 -6.95
CA LYS A 53 0.62 8.91 -7.87
C LYS A 53 0.94 10.41 -7.87
N ASP A 54 0.98 11.03 -6.69
CA ASP A 54 1.18 12.46 -6.54
C ASP A 54 2.60 12.85 -6.97
N TRP A 55 3.60 12.01 -6.68
CA TRP A 55 4.98 12.21 -7.13
C TRP A 55 5.10 12.18 -8.66
N ILE A 56 4.48 11.21 -9.33
CA ILE A 56 4.44 11.16 -10.81
C ILE A 56 3.70 12.38 -11.37
N LEU A 57 2.55 12.71 -10.78
CA LEU A 57 1.72 13.82 -11.23
C LEU A 57 2.45 15.17 -11.18
N HIS A 58 3.31 15.36 -10.20
CA HIS A 58 4.03 16.60 -9.93
C HIS A 58 5.52 16.54 -10.26
N ALA A 59 5.97 15.49 -10.97
CA ALA A 59 7.34 15.41 -11.45
C ALA A 59 7.61 16.53 -12.47
N ASP A 60 8.82 17.10 -12.39
CA ASP A 60 9.29 18.09 -13.35
C ASP A 60 9.31 17.45 -14.76
N ASP A 61 8.95 18.23 -15.78
CA ASP A 61 8.89 17.80 -17.19
C ASP A 61 7.93 16.63 -17.49
N GLN A 62 7.02 16.31 -16.58
CA GLN A 62 6.04 15.25 -16.83
C GLN A 62 5.07 15.61 -17.95
N LYS A 63 4.97 14.72 -18.94
CA LYS A 63 4.06 14.88 -20.08
C LYS A 63 2.59 14.89 -19.63
N PRO A 64 1.74 15.79 -20.17
CA PRO A 64 0.31 15.88 -19.82
C PRO A 64 -0.43 14.55 -19.95
N GLU A 65 -0.11 13.74 -20.95
CA GLU A 65 -0.76 12.45 -21.19
C GLU A 65 -0.51 11.47 -20.04
N ILE A 66 0.68 11.50 -19.43
CA ILE A 66 1.03 10.66 -18.27
C ILE A 66 0.32 11.18 -17.01
N GLN A 67 0.19 12.50 -16.86
CA GLN A 67 -0.56 13.10 -15.75
C GLN A 67 -2.05 12.71 -15.80
N GLU A 68 -2.65 12.71 -16.98
CA GLU A 68 -4.03 12.24 -17.16
C GLU A 68 -4.15 10.74 -16.88
N ALA A 69 -3.22 9.94 -17.42
CA ALA A 69 -3.21 8.50 -17.22
C ALA A 69 -3.08 8.12 -15.74
N VAL A 70 -2.20 8.78 -14.97
CA VAL A 70 -2.02 8.45 -13.53
C VAL A 70 -3.22 8.88 -12.68
N ARG A 71 -3.91 9.96 -13.08
CA ARG A 71 -5.19 10.35 -12.44
C ARG A 71 -6.27 9.31 -12.68
N ALA A 72 -6.34 8.77 -13.90
CA ALA A 72 -7.29 7.73 -14.28
C ALA A 72 -6.96 6.37 -13.66
N PHE A 73 -5.69 6.09 -13.36
CA PHE A 73 -5.25 4.82 -12.77
C PHE A 73 -5.74 4.61 -11.34
N LEU A 74 -5.79 5.70 -10.56
CA LEU A 74 -6.29 5.67 -9.19
C LEU A 74 -7.39 6.72 -9.02
N PRO A 75 -8.57 6.49 -9.62
CA PRO A 75 -9.68 7.41 -9.60
C PRO A 75 -10.36 7.35 -8.23
N LYS A 76 -10.97 8.47 -7.85
CA LYS A 76 -11.69 8.60 -6.59
C LYS A 76 -13.19 8.46 -6.83
N ASN A 77 -13.90 7.80 -5.92
CA ASN A 77 -15.34 7.51 -6.01
C ASN A 77 -15.72 6.74 -7.30
N HIS A 78 -14.83 5.87 -7.80
CA HIS A 78 -15.09 5.07 -8.99
C HIS A 78 -15.65 3.70 -8.58
N PRO A 79 -16.72 3.19 -9.22
CA PRO A 79 -17.32 1.90 -8.85
C PRO A 79 -16.44 0.69 -9.21
N ASP A 80 -15.47 0.87 -10.10
CA ASP A 80 -14.57 -0.20 -10.59
C ASP A 80 -13.16 0.37 -10.84
N PRO A 81 -12.35 0.63 -9.79
CA PRO A 81 -11.04 1.23 -9.96
C PRO A 81 -10.09 0.27 -10.69
N PRO A 82 -9.17 0.78 -11.54
CA PRO A 82 -8.20 -0.07 -12.24
C PRO A 82 -7.35 -0.97 -11.34
N SER A 83 -7.13 -0.58 -10.08
CA SER A 83 -6.57 -1.44 -9.03
C SER A 83 -7.31 -1.22 -7.72
N LEU A 84 -7.95 -2.29 -7.25
CA LEU A 84 -8.64 -2.31 -5.97
C LEU A 84 -7.64 -2.19 -4.81
N GLU A 85 -6.46 -2.77 -4.95
CA GLU A 85 -5.44 -2.83 -3.91
C GLU A 85 -4.78 -1.48 -3.68
N LEU A 86 -4.53 -0.72 -4.74
CA LEU A 86 -4.11 0.67 -4.63
C LEU A 86 -5.23 1.55 -4.07
N ALA A 87 -6.49 1.29 -4.41
CA ALA A 87 -7.63 1.98 -3.82
C ALA A 87 -7.73 1.74 -2.30
N MET A 88 -7.53 0.50 -1.86
CA MET A 88 -7.46 0.17 -0.43
C MET A 88 -6.28 0.89 0.27
N CYS A 89 -5.09 0.91 -0.34
CA CYS A 89 -3.94 1.64 0.19
C CYS A 89 -4.22 3.14 0.30
N ALA A 90 -4.90 3.72 -0.68
CA ALA A 90 -5.28 5.14 -0.67
C ALA A 90 -6.27 5.47 0.46
N ASP A 91 -7.26 4.61 0.72
CA ASP A 91 -8.19 4.82 1.84
C ASP A 91 -7.51 4.69 3.20
N ILE A 92 -6.58 3.74 3.34
CA ILE A 92 -5.79 3.57 4.57
C ILE A 92 -4.87 4.78 4.80
N ALA A 93 -4.15 5.23 3.77
CA ALA A 93 -3.26 6.39 3.85
C ALA A 93 -4.03 7.69 4.18
N ASN A 94 -5.15 7.93 3.51
CA ASN A 94 -5.99 9.09 3.79
C ASN A 94 -6.62 9.01 5.18
N GLY A 95 -7.10 7.83 5.59
CA GLY A 95 -7.63 7.61 6.94
C GLY A 95 -6.60 7.93 8.02
N PHE A 96 -5.35 7.51 7.83
CA PHE A 96 -4.23 7.78 8.72
C PHE A 96 -3.90 9.29 8.78
N LYS A 97 -3.77 9.94 7.61
CA LYS A 97 -3.47 11.38 7.49
C LYS A 97 -4.52 12.26 8.20
N HIS A 98 -5.80 11.92 8.05
CA HIS A 98 -6.92 12.73 8.55
C HIS A 98 -7.38 12.33 9.96
N GLY A 99 -6.64 11.47 10.66
CA GLY A 99 -6.98 11.03 12.01
C GLY A 99 -8.35 10.34 12.10
N GLY A 100 -8.85 9.79 10.99
CA GLY A 100 -10.18 9.19 10.88
C GLY A 100 -11.37 10.15 10.94
N VAL A 101 -11.16 11.48 11.03
CA VAL A 101 -12.22 12.44 11.39
C VAL A 101 -13.18 12.78 10.23
N ASP A 102 -12.83 12.50 8.98
CA ASP A 102 -13.67 12.95 7.85
C ASP A 102 -13.64 11.98 6.64
N ARG A 103 -13.76 10.68 6.92
CA ARG A 103 -13.76 9.63 5.87
C ARG A 103 -14.88 9.81 4.84
N ASP A 104 -16.05 10.30 5.27
CA ASP A 104 -17.20 10.49 4.37
C ASP A 104 -17.07 11.77 3.52
N ARG A 105 -16.33 12.76 4.02
CA ARG A 105 -16.20 14.08 3.37
C ARG A 105 -15.04 14.15 2.39
N HIS A 106 -14.02 13.34 2.63
CA HIS A 106 -12.89 13.19 1.72
C HIS A 106 -13.11 12.12 0.66
N GLY A 107 -14.31 11.54 0.51
CA GLY A 107 -14.59 10.49 -0.49
C GLY A 107 -13.78 9.20 -0.25
N CYS A 108 -14.06 8.17 -1.05
CA CYS A 108 -13.40 6.88 -0.96
C CYS A 108 -12.79 6.49 -2.31
N TYR A 109 -11.71 5.71 -2.26
CA TYR A 109 -11.11 5.12 -3.45
C TYR A 109 -11.68 3.72 -3.70
N THR A 110 -11.98 2.98 -2.64
CA THR A 110 -12.50 1.62 -2.73
C THR A 110 -14.01 1.63 -2.99
N PRO A 111 -14.52 0.86 -3.97
CA PRO A 111 -15.96 0.63 -4.15
C PRO A 111 -16.58 0.05 -2.90
N GLY A 112 -17.79 0.50 -2.55
CA GLY A 112 -18.43 0.05 -1.31
C GLY A 112 -17.75 0.62 -0.05
N GLY A 113 -17.23 1.84 -0.13
CA GLY A 113 -16.78 2.60 1.04
C GLY A 113 -15.31 2.34 1.43
N PRO A 114 -14.79 3.11 2.39
CA PRO A 114 -13.37 3.14 2.66
C PRO A 114 -12.85 1.81 3.22
N ALA A 115 -11.69 1.39 2.73
CA ALA A 115 -10.97 0.26 3.32
C ALA A 115 -10.33 0.63 4.67
N GLU A 116 -10.32 -0.32 5.61
CA GLU A 116 -9.72 -0.13 6.93
C GLU A 116 -9.08 -1.40 7.49
N ILE A 117 -8.05 -1.24 8.31
CA ILE A 117 -7.42 -2.36 9.02
C ILE A 117 -8.33 -2.75 10.20
N VAL A 118 -8.82 -3.99 10.23
CA VAL A 118 -9.84 -4.45 11.20
C VAL A 118 -9.38 -5.57 12.13
N LYS A 119 -8.36 -6.35 11.75
CA LYS A 119 -7.87 -7.48 12.55
C LYS A 119 -6.35 -7.54 12.53
N HIS A 120 -5.79 -8.02 13.63
CA HIS A 120 -4.39 -8.37 13.81
C HIS A 120 -4.30 -9.76 14.41
N SER A 121 -3.46 -10.61 13.84
CA SER A 121 -3.07 -11.87 14.45
C SER A 121 -1.55 -12.02 14.41
N LYS A 122 -1.02 -12.72 15.41
CA LYS A 122 0.36 -13.21 15.41
C LYS A 122 0.38 -14.70 15.12
N GLY A 123 1.29 -15.14 14.27
CA GLY A 123 1.37 -16.54 13.89
C GLY A 123 2.66 -16.91 13.19
N ALA A 124 2.67 -18.11 12.62
CA ALA A 124 3.72 -18.58 11.73
C ALA A 124 3.13 -19.10 10.42
N SER A 125 3.82 -18.87 9.31
CA SER A 125 3.49 -19.46 8.02
C SER A 125 3.89 -20.94 8.00
N ILE A 126 2.98 -21.82 7.62
CA ILE A 126 3.20 -23.27 7.52
C ILE A 126 3.61 -23.61 6.06
N PRO A 127 4.61 -24.49 5.83
CA PRO A 127 5.38 -25.27 6.81
C PRO A 127 6.46 -24.43 7.52
N ALA A 128 6.51 -24.53 8.85
CA ALA A 128 7.51 -23.85 9.68
C ALA A 128 8.56 -24.86 10.20
N PRO A 129 9.87 -24.65 9.96
CA PRO A 129 10.91 -25.48 10.55
C PRO A 129 10.91 -25.33 12.08
N VAL A 130 11.12 -26.42 12.81
CA VAL A 130 11.21 -26.42 14.29
C VAL A 130 12.69 -26.23 14.69
N PRO A 131 13.01 -25.33 15.64
CA PRO A 131 12.13 -24.45 16.41
C PRO A 131 11.68 -23.21 15.61
N HIS A 132 10.41 -22.81 15.74
CA HIS A 132 9.84 -21.63 15.08
C HIS A 132 9.46 -20.53 16.08
N HIS A 133 9.54 -19.28 15.65
CA HIS A 133 9.07 -18.12 16.41
C HIS A 133 7.66 -17.72 15.93
N LEU A 134 6.69 -17.67 16.85
CA LEU A 134 5.32 -17.20 16.57
C LEU A 134 5.25 -15.67 16.64
N SER A 135 5.99 -15.01 15.76
CA SER A 135 6.17 -13.55 15.77
C SER A 135 5.60 -12.84 14.54
N GLY A 136 5.24 -13.60 13.49
CA GLY A 136 4.75 -13.04 12.23
C GLY A 136 3.45 -12.26 12.42
N ASN A 137 3.42 -11.02 11.96
CA ASN A 137 2.28 -10.13 12.03
C ASN A 137 1.43 -10.28 10.77
N HIS A 138 0.15 -10.60 10.97
CA HIS A 138 -0.84 -10.69 9.91
C HIS A 138 -1.97 -9.70 10.17
N TRP A 139 -2.25 -8.87 9.18
CA TRP A 139 -3.30 -7.86 9.25
C TRP A 139 -4.39 -8.17 8.23
N THR A 140 -5.63 -7.88 8.60
CA THR A 140 -6.79 -7.96 7.71
C THR A 140 -7.31 -6.56 7.43
N ILE A 141 -7.48 -6.26 6.15
CA ILE A 141 -8.14 -5.07 5.64
C ILE A 141 -9.58 -5.44 5.30
N ARG A 142 -10.55 -4.60 5.65
CA ARG A 142 -11.95 -4.76 5.29
C ARG A 142 -12.46 -3.57 4.51
N VAL A 143 -13.25 -3.83 3.48
CA VAL A 143 -14.05 -2.82 2.78
C VAL A 143 -15.36 -2.61 3.54
N ARG A 144 -15.61 -1.37 3.99
CA ARG A 144 -16.65 -1.09 5.00
C ARG A 144 -18.07 -1.50 4.60
N THR A 145 -18.52 -1.19 3.39
CA THR A 145 -19.91 -1.44 2.97
C THR A 145 -20.12 -2.86 2.47
N SER A 146 -19.17 -3.44 1.72
CA SER A 146 -19.30 -4.84 1.25
C SER A 146 -19.01 -5.86 2.36
N GLY A 147 -18.16 -5.51 3.33
CA GLY A 147 -17.69 -6.41 4.37
C GLY A 147 -16.58 -7.36 3.93
N ASP A 148 -16.13 -7.26 2.67
CA ASP A 148 -15.07 -8.12 2.13
C ASP A 148 -13.76 -7.92 2.89
N GLU A 149 -13.06 -9.02 3.15
CA GLU A 149 -11.82 -9.04 3.92
C GLU A 149 -10.64 -9.52 3.07
N TYR A 150 -9.51 -8.82 3.20
CA TYR A 150 -8.29 -9.05 2.44
C TYR A 150 -7.09 -9.14 3.39
N TYR A 151 -6.14 -10.02 3.08
CA TYR A 151 -4.87 -10.04 3.80
C TYR A 151 -4.00 -8.87 3.35
N ALA A 152 -3.54 -8.06 4.31
CA ALA A 152 -2.77 -6.85 4.01
C ALA A 152 -1.50 -7.11 3.19
N LEU A 153 -0.83 -8.24 3.42
CA LEU A 153 0.36 -8.61 2.64
C LEU A 153 0.03 -8.90 1.17
N HIS A 154 -1.13 -9.51 0.89
CA HIS A 154 -1.57 -9.75 -0.48
C HIS A 154 -1.94 -8.43 -1.17
N VAL A 155 -2.70 -7.57 -0.47
CA VAL A 155 -2.99 -6.21 -0.94
C VAL A 155 -1.71 -5.46 -1.27
N ALA A 156 -0.70 -5.53 -0.41
CA ALA A 156 0.58 -4.86 -0.64
C ALA A 156 1.34 -5.41 -1.85
N ARG A 157 1.42 -6.74 -1.98
CA ARG A 157 2.04 -7.40 -3.14
C ARG A 157 1.36 -6.97 -4.44
N ASP A 158 0.04 -6.99 -4.45
CA ASP A 158 -0.76 -6.75 -5.66
C ASP A 158 -0.77 -5.25 -6.01
N ALA A 159 -0.69 -4.35 -5.02
CA ALA A 159 -0.45 -2.92 -5.22
C ALA A 159 0.93 -2.63 -5.85
N VAL A 160 1.98 -3.33 -5.42
CA VAL A 160 3.31 -3.24 -6.06
C VAL A 160 3.23 -3.72 -7.51
N ALA A 161 2.62 -4.88 -7.74
CA ALA A 161 2.46 -5.43 -9.09
C ALA A 161 1.65 -4.50 -10.02
N ALA A 162 0.64 -3.80 -9.48
CA ALA A 162 -0.13 -2.82 -10.22
C ALA A 162 0.73 -1.65 -10.70
N TRP A 163 1.59 -1.10 -9.83
CA TRP A 163 2.55 -0.06 -10.24
C TRP A 163 3.61 -0.58 -11.22
N ASP A 164 4.17 -1.76 -10.96
CA ASP A 164 5.17 -2.39 -11.81
C ASP A 164 4.65 -2.64 -13.23
N ALA A 165 3.35 -2.92 -13.38
CA ALA A 165 2.70 -3.06 -14.68
C ALA A 165 2.35 -1.69 -15.30
N TRP A 166 1.83 -0.75 -14.51
CA TRP A 166 1.33 0.52 -15.01
C TRP A 166 2.44 1.45 -15.52
N LEU A 167 3.57 1.54 -14.81
CA LEU A 167 4.69 2.40 -15.19
C LEU A 167 5.20 2.14 -16.63
N PRO A 168 5.66 0.93 -16.99
CA PRO A 168 6.16 0.66 -18.34
C PRO A 168 5.05 0.77 -19.40
N ALA A 169 3.80 0.40 -19.08
CA ALA A 169 2.67 0.54 -19.99
C ALA A 169 2.39 2.00 -20.37
N ASN A 170 2.80 2.97 -19.55
CA ASN A 170 2.64 4.41 -19.77
C ASN A 170 3.96 5.11 -20.13
N GLY A 171 4.99 4.34 -20.52
CA GLY A 171 6.26 4.89 -20.99
C GLY A 171 7.22 5.37 -19.89
N LEU A 172 6.99 4.96 -18.65
CA LEU A 172 7.92 5.20 -17.53
C LEU A 172 8.72 3.92 -17.25
N ALA A 173 10.05 3.99 -17.37
CA ALA A 173 10.91 2.85 -17.08
C ALA A 173 10.91 2.53 -15.58
N LEU A 174 10.99 1.26 -15.21
CA LEU A 174 11.11 0.88 -13.81
C LEU A 174 12.47 1.37 -13.25
N PRO A 175 12.48 2.09 -12.13
CA PRO A 175 13.71 2.47 -11.45
C PRO A 175 14.55 1.26 -11.10
N SER A 176 15.85 1.34 -11.35
CA SER A 176 16.80 0.33 -10.89
C SER A 176 17.12 0.55 -9.41
N PRO A 177 17.19 -0.51 -8.59
CA PRO A 177 17.59 -0.41 -7.18
C PRO A 177 19.06 -0.06 -7.00
#